data_AF-A0A359HH80-F1
#
_entry.id   AF-A0A359HH80-F1
#
_cell.length_a   1.000
_cell.length_b   1.000
_cell.length_c   1.000
_cell.angle_alpha   90.00
_cell.angle_beta   90.00
_cell.angle_gamma   90.00
#
_symmetry.space_group_name_H-M   'P 1'
#
loop_
_entity.id
_entity.type
_entity.pdbx_description
1 polymer ?
#
loop_
_entity_poly.entity_id
_entity_poly.type
_entity_poly.pdbx_seq_one_letter_code
_entity_poly.pdbx_strand_id
1 'polypeptide(L)'
;MQKENIHTEQAPAAVGPYVQAVKVGDLIYTAGQGGLIPETGAMIAGGVEAQAEQTMKNLSAVLAAAGSNFANVVKTNIYLRRITDFAAVNAVYASFFEGVYPARTTIATSALPMGALVEIEMVALVSKAVNVPDEKQKESEAKMSKGKDKGKKEKKKKKEKKDK
;
A
#
# COMPACT_ATOMS: atom_id res chain seq x y z
N MET A 1 -18.30 -5.81 0.07
CA MET A 1 -17.15 -4.89 0.28
C MET A 1 -17.38 -3.64 -0.56
N GLN A 2 -17.14 -2.45 -0.01
CA GLN A 2 -17.24 -1.19 -0.78
C GLN A 2 -15.90 -0.90 -1.45
N LYS A 3 -15.95 -0.34 -2.67
CA LYS A 3 -14.79 0.19 -3.37
C LYS A 3 -14.65 1.67 -3.03
N GLU A 4 -13.42 2.13 -2.84
CA GLU A 4 -13.10 3.53 -2.59
C GLU A 4 -12.09 4.00 -3.65
N ASN A 5 -12.42 5.10 -4.31
CA ASN A 5 -11.52 5.74 -5.27
C ASN A 5 -10.52 6.61 -4.50
N ILE A 6 -9.24 6.47 -4.82
CA ILE A 6 -8.17 7.25 -4.23
C ILE A 6 -7.80 8.38 -5.19
N HIS A 7 -7.63 9.57 -4.63
CA HIS A 7 -7.20 10.78 -5.33
C HIS A 7 -6.27 11.60 -4.43
N THR A 8 -5.21 12.18 -5.02
CA THR A 8 -4.31 13.14 -4.38
C THR A 8 -3.77 14.11 -5.42
N GLU A 9 -3.60 15.37 -5.00
CA GLU A 9 -2.97 16.42 -5.83
C GLU A 9 -1.45 16.26 -5.92
N GLN A 10 -0.85 15.38 -5.10
CA GLN A 10 0.59 15.08 -5.12
C GLN A 10 0.97 14.04 -6.18
N ALA A 11 0.00 13.56 -6.96
CA ALA A 11 0.21 12.69 -8.10
C ALA A 11 -0.58 13.25 -9.30
N PRO A 12 -0.15 12.97 -10.55
CA PRO A 12 -0.83 13.45 -11.74
C PRO A 12 -2.31 13.08 -11.73
N ALA A 13 -3.17 14.03 -12.10
CA ALA A 13 -4.59 13.76 -12.29
C ALA A 13 -4.80 12.71 -13.39
N ALA A 14 -5.86 11.92 -13.28
CA ALA A 14 -6.23 10.97 -14.33
C ALA A 14 -6.60 11.71 -15.62
N VAL A 15 -5.96 11.35 -16.74
CA VAL A 15 -6.19 11.97 -18.06
C VAL A 15 -7.16 11.15 -18.94
N GLY A 16 -7.91 10.24 -18.32
CA GLY A 16 -8.86 9.34 -18.99
C GLY A 16 -9.88 8.74 -18.02
N PRO A 17 -10.70 7.76 -18.45
CA PRO A 17 -11.77 7.16 -17.65
C PRO A 17 -11.23 6.15 -16.62
N TYR A 18 -10.32 6.58 -15.75
CA TYR A 18 -9.72 5.79 -14.67
C TYR A 18 -9.46 6.68 -13.44
N VAL A 19 -9.07 6.06 -12.33
CA VAL A 19 -8.69 6.75 -11.08
C VAL A 19 -7.25 6.40 -10.72
N GLN A 20 -6.59 7.22 -9.90
CA GLN A 20 -5.19 6.99 -9.51
C GLN A 20 -5.00 5.64 -8.81
N ALA A 21 -5.93 5.27 -7.93
CA ALA A 21 -6.03 3.92 -7.37
C ALA A 21 -7.46 3.61 -6.90
N VAL A 22 -7.74 2.32 -6.72
CA VAL A 22 -8.93 1.81 -6.03
C VAL A 22 -8.50 0.99 -4.83
N LYS A 23 -9.13 1.26 -3.68
CA LYS A 23 -9.03 0.44 -2.48
C LYS A 23 -10.27 -0.45 -2.37
N VAL A 24 -10.07 -1.76 -2.16
CA VAL A 24 -11.13 -2.75 -1.98
C VAL A 24 -10.73 -3.77 -0.91
N GLY A 25 -11.43 -3.73 0.22
CA GLY A 25 -11.00 -4.48 1.41
C GLY A 25 -9.62 -4.02 1.87
N ASP A 26 -8.70 -4.97 2.04
CA ASP A 26 -7.31 -4.71 2.43
C ASP A 26 -6.37 -4.47 1.23
N LEU A 27 -6.88 -4.50 -0.01
CA LEU A 27 -6.08 -4.37 -1.23
C LEU A 27 -6.22 -2.98 -1.85
N ILE A 28 -5.11 -2.50 -2.41
CA ILE A 28 -5.00 -1.27 -3.19
C ILE A 28 -4.48 -1.65 -4.57
N TYR A 29 -5.18 -1.20 -5.62
CA TYR A 29 -4.76 -1.32 -7.00
C TYR A 29 -4.49 0.08 -7.54
N THR A 30 -3.24 0.38 -7.91
CA THR A 30 -2.92 1.65 -8.58
C THR A 30 -3.16 1.53 -10.07
N ALA A 31 -3.53 2.62 -10.72
CA ALA A 31 -3.35 2.74 -12.16
C ALA A 31 -1.85 2.82 -12.50
N GLY A 32 -1.52 2.62 -13.77
CA GLY A 32 -0.19 2.91 -14.30
C GLY A 32 0.20 4.35 -14.06
N GLN A 33 1.36 4.55 -13.43
CA GLN A 33 1.98 5.86 -13.24
C GLN A 33 3.18 5.98 -14.18
N GLY A 34 3.33 7.16 -14.79
CA GLY A 34 4.51 7.54 -15.57
C GLY A 34 5.23 8.74 -14.96
N GLY A 35 6.26 9.23 -15.66
CA GLY A 35 7.10 10.34 -15.22
C GLY A 35 6.49 11.73 -15.38
N LEU A 36 5.19 11.89 -15.14
CA LEU A 36 4.52 13.20 -15.21
C LEU A 36 4.72 13.98 -13.91
N ILE A 37 4.91 15.29 -14.04
CA ILE A 37 5.01 16.24 -12.93
C ILE A 37 3.58 16.57 -12.46
N PRO A 38 3.19 16.30 -11.20
CA PRO A 38 1.81 16.47 -10.72
C PRO A 38 1.23 17.87 -10.97
N GLU A 39 2.04 18.91 -10.77
CA GLU A 39 1.60 20.30 -10.81
C GLU A 39 1.30 20.78 -12.24
N THR A 40 1.97 20.18 -13.24
CA THR A 40 1.90 20.66 -14.63
C THR A 40 1.29 19.64 -15.59
N GLY A 41 1.22 18.36 -15.19
CA GLY A 41 0.85 17.26 -16.07
C GLY A 41 1.86 16.98 -17.20
N ALA A 42 3.02 17.67 -17.20
CA ALA A 42 4.05 17.51 -18.23
C ALA A 42 4.99 16.34 -17.90
N MET A 43 5.50 15.68 -18.94
CA MET A 43 6.54 14.66 -18.79
C MET A 43 7.85 15.29 -18.33
N ILE A 44 8.47 14.74 -17.28
CA ILE A 44 9.75 15.22 -16.79
C ILE A 44 10.86 14.98 -17.83
N ALA A 45 11.74 15.98 -17.99
CA ALA A 45 12.95 15.87 -18.80
C ALA A 45 14.02 15.04 -18.09
N GLY A 46 15.05 14.59 -18.82
CA GLY A 46 16.17 13.83 -18.25
C GLY A 46 16.17 12.33 -18.56
N GLY A 47 15.31 11.87 -19.47
CA GLY A 47 15.33 10.48 -19.94
C GLY A 47 14.67 9.49 -18.97
N VAL A 48 15.02 8.21 -19.13
CA VAL A 48 14.29 7.12 -18.46
C VAL A 48 14.51 7.09 -16.95
N GLU A 49 15.69 7.48 -16.46
CA GLU A 49 16.00 7.52 -15.03
C GLU A 49 15.17 8.59 -14.31
N ALA A 50 15.12 9.81 -14.87
CA ALA A 50 14.29 10.89 -14.35
C ALA A 50 12.79 10.53 -14.36
N GLN A 51 12.32 9.90 -15.46
CA GLN A 51 10.95 9.42 -15.52
C GLN A 51 10.67 8.29 -14.53
N ALA A 52 11.60 7.36 -14.32
CA ALA A 52 11.44 6.29 -13.33
C ALA A 52 11.37 6.87 -11.91
N GLU A 53 12.22 7.83 -11.59
CA GLU A 53 12.23 8.48 -10.27
C GLU A 53 10.90 9.21 -10.03
N GLN A 54 10.43 10.00 -11.01
CA GLN A 54 9.15 10.69 -10.91
C GLN A 54 7.98 9.69 -10.84
N THR A 55 8.03 8.59 -11.60
CA THR A 55 7.03 7.52 -11.54
C THR A 55 6.92 6.93 -10.13
N MET A 56 8.06 6.65 -9.48
CA MET A 56 8.09 6.14 -8.13
C MET A 56 7.59 7.17 -7.11
N LYS A 57 7.92 8.46 -7.27
CA LYS A 57 7.36 9.54 -6.42
C LYS A 57 5.84 9.63 -6.54
N ASN A 58 5.31 9.56 -7.76
CA ASN A 58 3.87 9.57 -8.02
C ASN A 58 3.19 8.37 -7.35
N LEU A 59 3.75 7.16 -7.48
CA LEU A 59 3.24 5.96 -6.79
C LEU A 59 3.30 6.10 -5.27
N SER A 60 4.36 6.69 -4.73
CA SER A 60 4.46 6.95 -3.29
C SER A 60 3.31 7.84 -2.80
N ALA A 61 3.00 8.91 -3.53
CA ALA A 61 1.89 9.81 -3.20
C ALA A 61 0.53 9.09 -3.27
N VAL A 62 0.30 8.29 -4.30
CA VAL A 62 -0.94 7.49 -4.45
C VAL A 62 -1.08 6.46 -3.33
N LEU A 63 0.00 5.73 -3.00
CA LEU A 63 0.01 4.78 -1.90
C LEU A 63 -0.25 5.46 -0.56
N ALA A 64 0.38 6.61 -0.30
CA ALA A 64 0.17 7.38 0.92
C ALA A 64 -1.28 7.83 1.06
N ALA A 65 -1.89 8.35 -0.02
CA ALA A 65 -3.31 8.73 -0.04
C ALA A 65 -4.25 7.53 0.19
N ALA A 66 -3.83 6.33 -0.20
CA ALA A 66 -4.54 5.09 0.06
C ALA A 66 -4.29 4.50 1.47
N GLY A 67 -3.48 5.15 2.30
CA GLY A 67 -3.10 4.65 3.63
C GLY A 67 -2.07 3.52 3.59
N SER A 68 -1.14 3.56 2.64
CA SER A 68 -0.10 2.55 2.41
C SER A 68 1.28 3.18 2.13
N ASN A 69 2.28 2.35 1.84
CA ASN A 69 3.64 2.75 1.44
C ASN A 69 4.32 1.59 0.69
N PHE A 70 5.58 1.77 0.26
CA PHE A 70 6.32 0.75 -0.48
C PHE A 70 6.52 -0.57 0.27
N ALA A 71 6.60 -0.55 1.60
CA ALA A 71 6.76 -1.77 2.40
C ALA A 71 5.55 -2.71 2.32
N ASN A 72 4.39 -2.18 1.94
CA ASN A 72 3.15 -2.95 1.79
C ASN A 72 2.84 -3.33 0.33
N VAL A 73 3.72 -2.99 -0.63
CA VAL A 73 3.55 -3.38 -2.02
C VAL A 73 3.84 -4.88 -2.16
N VAL A 74 2.91 -5.61 -2.77
CA VAL A 74 3.01 -7.07 -2.94
C VAL A 74 3.28 -7.49 -4.37
N LYS A 75 2.89 -6.67 -5.36
CA LYS A 75 3.12 -6.90 -6.78
C LYS A 75 3.40 -5.59 -7.51
N THR A 76 4.34 -5.62 -8.46
CA THR A 76 4.56 -4.55 -9.43
C THR A 76 4.59 -5.07 -10.85
N ASN A 77 4.04 -4.30 -11.78
CA ASN A 77 4.26 -4.46 -13.22
C ASN A 77 5.03 -3.23 -13.72
N ILE A 78 6.12 -3.45 -14.44
CA ILE A 78 6.92 -2.39 -15.05
C ILE A 78 6.86 -2.56 -16.56
N TYR A 79 6.42 -1.51 -17.25
CA TYR A 79 6.35 -1.45 -18.70
C TYR A 79 7.42 -0.48 -19.20
N LEU A 80 8.32 -0.97 -20.04
CA LEU A 80 9.41 -0.17 -20.62
C LEU A 80 9.14 0.11 -22.09
N ARG A 81 9.44 1.31 -22.56
CA ARG A 81 9.43 1.58 -24.00
C ARG A 81 10.57 0.86 -24.72
N ARG A 82 11.72 0.70 -24.07
CA ARG A 82 12.88 -0.03 -24.61
C ARG A 82 13.41 -0.97 -23.54
N ILE A 83 13.60 -2.25 -23.90
CA ILE A 83 14.15 -3.23 -22.96
C ILE A 83 15.59 -2.91 -22.52
N THR A 84 16.32 -2.13 -23.32
CA THR A 84 17.68 -1.67 -23.00
C THR A 84 17.72 -0.75 -21.78
N ASP A 85 16.59 -0.14 -21.39
CA ASP A 85 16.49 0.74 -20.23
C ASP A 85 16.32 -0.04 -18.90
N PHE A 86 16.25 -1.38 -18.94
CA PHE A 86 15.97 -2.24 -17.79
C PHE A 86 16.92 -2.04 -16.62
N ALA A 87 18.23 -1.93 -16.88
CA ALA A 87 19.23 -1.76 -15.81
C ALA A 87 19.10 -0.41 -15.11
N ALA A 88 18.91 0.67 -15.87
CA ALA A 88 18.75 2.03 -15.34
C ALA A 88 17.48 2.14 -14.49
N VAL A 89 16.34 1.62 -15.00
CA VAL A 89 15.08 1.60 -14.24
C VAL A 89 15.19 0.74 -12.99
N ASN A 90 15.91 -0.39 -13.01
CA ASN A 90 16.10 -1.22 -11.83
C ASN A 90 16.88 -0.52 -10.73
N ALA A 91 17.91 0.26 -11.08
CA ALA A 91 18.71 1.00 -10.10
C ALA A 91 17.83 2.03 -9.36
N VAL A 92 17.02 2.80 -10.08
CA VAL A 92 16.07 3.74 -9.50
C VAL A 92 15.00 2.99 -8.70
N TYR A 93 14.37 1.97 -9.27
CA TYR A 93 13.33 1.20 -8.60
C TYR A 93 13.81 0.63 -7.25
N ALA A 94 15.03 0.06 -7.21
CA ALA A 94 15.57 -0.55 -6.01
C ALA A 94 15.82 0.45 -4.88
N SER A 95 16.09 1.73 -5.17
CA SER A 95 16.35 2.74 -4.14
C SER A 95 15.11 3.14 -3.32
N PHE A 96 13.91 2.74 -3.75
CA PHE A 96 12.65 3.00 -3.03
C PHE A 96 12.24 1.84 -2.10
N PHE A 97 13.00 0.74 -2.05
CA PHE A 97 12.71 -0.41 -1.19
C PHE A 97 13.84 -0.67 -0.20
N GLU A 98 13.48 -1.02 1.03
CA GLU A 98 14.41 -1.36 2.12
C GLU A 98 14.80 -2.85 2.11
N GLY A 99 15.15 -3.38 0.95
CA GLY A 99 15.64 -4.76 0.78
C GLY A 99 14.57 -5.86 0.72
N VAL A 100 13.30 -5.55 0.99
CA VAL A 100 12.16 -6.44 0.70
C VAL A 100 11.48 -5.96 -0.57
N TYR A 101 11.44 -6.84 -1.58
CA TYR A 101 10.88 -6.52 -2.89
C TYR A 101 9.54 -7.23 -3.11
N PRO A 102 8.58 -6.57 -3.79
CA PRO A 102 7.36 -7.23 -4.23
C PRO A 102 7.65 -8.26 -5.33
N ALA A 103 6.69 -9.15 -5.57
CA ALA A 103 6.68 -9.91 -6.82
C ALA A 103 6.68 -8.92 -8.00
N ARG A 104 7.37 -9.25 -9.09
CA ARG A 104 7.57 -8.30 -10.19
C ARG A 104 7.50 -8.95 -11.56
N THR A 105 6.90 -8.24 -12.50
CA THR A 105 6.93 -8.56 -13.92
C THR A 105 7.41 -7.32 -14.66
N THR A 106 8.33 -7.51 -15.62
CA THR A 106 8.82 -6.41 -16.46
C THR A 106 8.83 -6.84 -17.90
N ILE A 107 8.24 -6.03 -18.77
CA ILE A 107 8.23 -6.26 -20.22
C ILE A 107 8.56 -4.95 -20.95
N ALA A 108 8.91 -5.06 -22.23
CA ALA A 108 8.95 -3.92 -23.12
C ALA A 108 7.70 -3.88 -24.01
N THR A 109 7.21 -2.69 -24.31
CA THR A 109 6.06 -2.43 -25.18
C THR A 109 6.46 -1.56 -26.37
N SER A 110 5.64 -1.53 -27.43
CA SER A 110 5.93 -0.70 -28.61
C SER A 110 5.81 0.80 -28.35
N ALA A 111 4.93 1.18 -27.42
CA ALA A 111 4.71 2.56 -26.99
C ALA A 111 4.05 2.59 -25.61
N LEU A 112 4.18 3.74 -24.94
CA LEU A 112 3.50 4.07 -23.70
C LEU A 112 2.74 5.40 -23.89
N PRO A 113 1.67 5.64 -23.11
CA PRO A 113 0.92 6.89 -23.14
C PRO A 113 1.82 8.12 -23.05
N MET A 114 1.46 9.18 -23.77
CA MET A 114 2.18 10.47 -23.78
C MET A 114 3.67 10.36 -24.16
N GLY A 115 4.09 9.25 -24.79
CA GLY A 115 5.49 9.03 -25.17
C GLY A 115 6.41 8.69 -23.99
N ALA A 116 5.86 8.25 -22.86
CA ALA A 116 6.62 7.81 -21.69
C ALA A 116 7.66 6.74 -22.05
N LEU A 117 8.73 6.68 -21.26
CA LEU A 117 9.80 5.69 -21.37
C LEU A 117 9.61 4.53 -20.39
N VAL A 118 8.89 4.79 -19.30
CA VAL A 118 8.54 3.82 -18.26
C VAL A 118 7.15 4.11 -17.71
N GLU A 119 6.39 3.06 -17.42
CA GLU A 119 5.13 3.10 -16.68
C GLU A 119 5.11 1.96 -15.66
N ILE A 120 4.63 2.23 -14.44
CA ILE A 120 4.61 1.26 -13.35
C ILE A 120 3.24 1.30 -12.65
N GLU A 121 2.68 0.12 -12.42
CA GLU A 121 1.52 -0.09 -11.55
C GLU A 121 1.85 -1.03 -10.39
N MET A 122 1.07 -0.93 -9.32
CA MET A 122 1.31 -1.66 -8.08
C MET A 122 0.01 -2.23 -7.51
N VAL A 123 0.14 -3.39 -6.87
CA VAL A 123 -0.84 -3.90 -5.90
C VAL A 123 -0.19 -3.84 -4.53
N ALA A 124 -0.90 -3.25 -3.57
CA ALA A 124 -0.43 -3.08 -2.20
C ALA A 124 -1.50 -3.48 -1.18
N LEU A 125 -1.06 -3.69 0.05
CA LEU A 125 -1.95 -3.80 1.21
C LEU A 125 -2.15 -2.43 1.85
N VAL A 126 -3.32 -2.19 2.43
CA VAL A 126 -3.52 -1.06 3.35
C VAL A 126 -2.61 -1.26 4.56
N SER A 127 -1.90 -0.22 5.00
CA SER A 127 -1.15 -0.26 6.26
C SER A 127 -2.15 -0.49 7.38
N LYS A 128 -2.20 -1.70 7.95
CA LYS A 128 -2.86 -1.88 9.23
C LYS A 128 -2.01 -1.10 10.23
N ALA A 129 -2.54 0.00 10.76
CA ALA A 129 -2.02 0.54 12.00
C ALA A 129 -1.92 -0.66 12.95
N VAL A 130 -0.71 -0.97 13.42
CA VAL A 130 -0.56 -1.96 14.48
C VAL A 130 -1.45 -1.46 15.59
N ASN A 131 -2.53 -2.18 15.86
CA ASN A 131 -3.42 -1.88 16.96
C ASN A 131 -2.60 -2.22 18.21
N VAL A 132 -1.76 -1.28 18.66
CA VAL A 132 -1.12 -1.35 19.96
C VAL A 132 -2.29 -1.31 20.93
N PRO A 133 -2.57 -2.40 21.66
CA PRO A 133 -3.71 -2.42 22.55
C PRO A 133 -3.54 -1.27 23.54
N ASP A 134 -4.49 -0.34 23.51
CA ASP A 134 -4.60 0.76 24.46
C ASP A 134 -4.46 0.16 25.87
N GLU A 135 -3.57 0.67 26.74
CA GLU A 135 -3.33 0.08 28.08
C GLU A 135 -4.64 -0.05 28.88
N LYS A 136 -5.61 0.81 28.58
CA LYS A 136 -6.97 0.79 29.13
C LYS A 136 -7.79 -0.43 28.71
N GLN A 137 -7.54 -1.02 27.53
CA GLN A 137 -8.18 -2.27 27.09
C GLN A 137 -7.53 -3.51 27.72
N LYS A 138 -6.21 -3.50 27.95
CA LYS A 138 -5.55 -4.57 28.73
C LYS A 138 -6.09 -4.67 30.17
N GLU A 139 -6.35 -3.53 30.81
CA GLU A 139 -6.93 -3.53 32.16
C GLU A 139 -8.37 -4.05 32.20
N SER A 140 -9.19 -3.73 31.20
CA SER A 140 -10.60 -4.17 31.19
C SER A 140 -10.73 -5.68 30.94
N GLU A 141 -9.90 -6.25 30.07
CA GLU A 141 -9.82 -7.70 29.83
C GLU A 141 -9.23 -8.46 31.03
N ALA A 142 -8.20 -7.91 31.68
CA ALA A 142 -7.64 -8.48 32.91
C ALA A 142 -8.64 -8.44 34.08
N LYS A 143 -9.45 -7.37 34.19
CA LYS A 143 -10.52 -7.24 35.20
C LYS A 143 -11.67 -8.22 34.92
N MET A 144 -12.06 -8.42 33.65
CA MET A 144 -13.07 -9.42 33.26
C MET A 144 -12.63 -10.87 33.52
N SER A 145 -11.36 -11.20 33.26
CA SER A 145 -10.78 -12.52 33.55
C SER A 145 -10.77 -12.82 35.06
N LYS A 146 -10.33 -11.87 35.89
CA LYS A 146 -10.32 -12.01 37.36
C LYS A 146 -11.73 -12.08 37.97
N GLY A 147 -12.72 -11.41 37.37
CA GLY A 147 -14.12 -11.47 37.81
C GLY A 147 -14.77 -12.85 37.59
N LYS A 148 -14.48 -13.50 36.46
CA LYS A 148 -14.99 -14.85 36.15
C LYS A 148 -14.41 -15.92 37.09
N ASP A 149 -13.15 -15.80 37.50
CA ASP A 149 -12.50 -16.77 38.38
C ASP A 149 -12.99 -16.68 39.84
N LYS A 150 -13.28 -15.46 40.33
CA LYS A 150 -13.94 -15.24 41.64
C LYS A 150 -15.36 -15.81 41.68
N GLY A 151 -16.17 -15.59 40.64
CA GLY A 151 -17.54 -16.12 40.56
C GLY A 151 -17.60 -17.65 40.50
N LYS A 152 -16.59 -18.31 39.92
CA LYS A 152 -16.46 -19.77 39.92
C LYS A 152 -16.12 -20.33 41.30
N LYS A 153 -15.22 -19.67 42.05
CA LYS A 153 -14.84 -20.09 43.41
C LYS A 153 -15.99 -19.95 44.42
N GLU A 154 -16.80 -18.89 44.32
CA GLU A 154 -17.97 -18.71 45.19
C GLU A 154 -19.10 -19.72 44.92
N LYS A 155 -19.36 -20.03 43.64
CA LYS A 155 -20.35 -21.06 43.28
C LYS A 155 -19.93 -22.45 43.74
N LYS A 156 -18.63 -22.75 43.78
CA LYS A 156 -18.11 -24.04 44.27
C LYS A 156 -18.27 -24.17 45.81
N LYS A 157 -17.95 -23.12 46.57
CA LYS A 157 -18.15 -23.09 48.04
C LYS A 157 -19.63 -23.16 48.47
N LYS A 158 -20.56 -22.59 47.71
CA LYS A 158 -22.00 -22.70 48.00
C LYS A 158 -22.58 -24.08 47.70
N LYS A 159 -21.96 -24.84 46.80
CA LYS A 159 -22.40 -26.22 46.49
C LYS A 159 -21.95 -27.19 47.59
N GLU A 160 -20.71 -27.09 48.05
CA GLU A 160 -20.17 -27.95 49.14
C GLU A 160 -20.83 -27.73 50.52
N LYS A 161 -21.49 -26.59 50.76
CA LYS A 161 -22.25 -26.33 52.00
C LYS A 161 -23.70 -26.81 51.97
N LYS A 162 -24.21 -27.27 50.82
CA LYS A 162 -25.58 -27.81 50.69
C LYS A 162 -25.64 -29.33 50.79
N ASP A 163 -24.48 -30.00 50.75
CA ASP A 163 -24.35 -31.46 50.78
C ASP A 163 -23.78 -31.99 52.13
N LYS A 164 -23.84 -31.17 53.19
CA LYS A 164 -23.59 -31.54 54.59
C LYS A 164 -24.77 -31.08 55.44
#